data_AF-A0A3D1M6G4-F1
#
_entry.id   AF-A0A3D1M6G4-F1
#
_cell.length_a   1.000
_cell.length_b   1.000
_cell.length_c   1.000
_cell.angle_alpha   90.00
_cell.angle_beta   90.00
_cell.angle_gamma   90.00
#
_symmetry.space_group_name_H-M   'P 1'
#
loop_
_entity.id
_entity.type
_entity.pdbx_description
1 polymer ?
#
loop_
_entity_poly.entity_id
_entity_poly.type
_entity_poly.pdbx_seq_one_letter_code
_entity_poly.pdbx_strand_id
1 'polypeptide(L)'
;EEGTKFGLMASIAWKNPAFNFRFDGIVYAVFTSLGFAAFENILYGFRYGVGTLATRAFLSIPGHMAFAVIFGIFYGHAKKNADLSYYRPSKRILARVQNIIGYALAVLFHGTYDACLMAGTGISTLIFVLSVVLIYVVIFFVIRRESLSDQPV
;
A
#
# COMPACT_ATOMS: atom_id res chain seq x y z
N GLU A 1 -6.79 -6.46 -7.06
CA GLU A 1 -6.87 -5.15 -6.35
C GLU A 1 -5.60 -4.33 -6.46
N GLU A 2 -4.46 -4.85 -6.00
CA GLU A 2 -3.19 -4.10 -5.96
C GLU A 2 -2.73 -3.58 -7.33
N GLY A 3 -2.92 -4.34 -8.41
CA GLY A 3 -2.61 -3.89 -9.76
C GLY A 3 -3.40 -2.65 -10.18
N THR A 4 -4.68 -2.58 -9.82
CA THR A 4 -5.55 -1.44 -10.10
C THR A 4 -5.12 -0.23 -9.28
N LYS A 5 -4.87 -0.40 -7.98
CA LYS A 5 -4.37 0.66 -7.09
C LYS A 5 -3.05 1.23 -7.60
N PHE A 6 -2.10 0.36 -7.93
CA PHE A 6 -0.80 0.76 -8.47
C PHE A 6 -0.93 1.48 -9.82
N GLY A 7 -1.75 0.95 -10.74
CA GLY A 7 -1.97 1.57 -12.04
C GLY A 7 -2.61 2.96 -11.97
N LEU A 8 -3.63 3.11 -11.12
CA LEU A 8 -4.31 4.40 -10.87
C LEU A 8 -3.37 5.42 -10.22
N MET A 9 -2.60 5.01 -9.22
CA MET A 9 -1.59 5.87 -8.62
C MET A 9 -0.54 6.26 -9.67
N ALA A 10 0.00 5.30 -10.40
CA ALA A 10 1.12 5.52 -11.29
C ALA A 10 0.80 6.38 -12.52
N SER A 11 -0.45 6.37 -12.97
CA SER A 11 -0.89 7.21 -14.09
C SER A 11 -0.92 8.70 -13.73
N ILE A 12 -1.12 9.04 -12.45
CA ILE A 12 -1.25 10.42 -11.96
C ILE A 12 0.03 10.86 -11.23
N ALA A 13 0.45 10.12 -10.22
CA ALA A 13 1.47 10.55 -9.26
C ALA A 13 2.85 10.73 -9.91
N TRP A 14 3.29 9.81 -10.78
CA TRP A 14 4.68 9.77 -11.28
C TRP A 14 5.13 11.06 -11.98
N LYS A 15 4.18 11.77 -12.61
CA LYS A 15 4.41 13.01 -13.36
C LYS A 15 3.87 14.24 -12.63
N ASN A 16 3.31 14.08 -11.43
CA ASN A 16 2.76 15.19 -10.68
C ASN A 16 3.91 16.05 -10.10
N PRO A 17 3.95 17.37 -10.36
CA PRO A 17 4.97 18.26 -9.79
C PRO A 17 4.97 18.30 -8.26
N ALA A 18 3.84 17.99 -7.61
CA ALA A 18 3.73 17.89 -6.17
C ALA A 18 4.32 16.59 -5.61
N PHE A 19 4.79 15.66 -6.44
CA PHE A 19 5.60 14.53 -6.01
C PHE A 19 7.09 14.94 -6.03
N ASN A 20 7.47 15.71 -5.03
CA ASN A 20 8.80 16.33 -4.91
C ASN A 20 9.59 15.85 -3.68
N PHE A 21 8.97 15.07 -2.79
CA PHE A 21 9.62 14.37 -1.69
C PHE A 21 9.34 12.86 -1.75
N ARG A 22 10.25 12.06 -1.20
CA ARG A 22 10.10 10.61 -1.20
C ARG A 22 8.84 10.16 -0.45
N PHE A 23 8.53 10.83 0.67
CA PHE A 23 7.39 10.51 1.50
C PHE A 23 6.05 10.67 0.75
N ASP A 24 6.00 11.52 -0.29
CA ASP A 24 4.81 11.66 -1.14
C ASP A 24 4.42 10.34 -1.80
N GLY A 25 5.36 9.43 -2.06
CA GLY A 25 5.05 8.09 -2.57
C GLY A 25 4.11 7.32 -1.65
N ILE A 26 4.28 7.46 -0.32
CA ILE A 26 3.39 6.89 0.69
C ILE A 26 2.04 7.60 0.65
N VAL A 27 2.04 8.93 0.57
CA VAL A 27 0.83 9.75 0.52
C VAL A 27 -0.04 9.35 -0.67
N TYR A 28 0.50 9.38 -1.89
CA TYR A 28 -0.22 9.00 -3.11
C TYR A 28 -0.73 7.55 -3.04
N ALA A 29 0.08 6.62 -2.55
CA ALA A 29 -0.31 5.22 -2.41
C ALA A 29 -1.49 5.05 -1.45
N VAL A 30 -1.40 5.63 -0.25
CA VAL A 30 -2.42 5.51 0.80
C VAL A 30 -3.74 6.14 0.34
N PHE A 31 -3.73 7.35 -0.21
CA PHE A 31 -4.96 8.00 -0.68
C PHE A 31 -5.61 7.22 -1.84
N THR A 32 -4.82 6.72 -2.79
CA THR A 32 -5.35 5.88 -3.88
C THR A 32 -5.96 4.59 -3.33
N SER A 33 -5.30 3.94 -2.39
CA SER A 33 -5.76 2.68 -1.80
C SER A 33 -7.00 2.85 -0.92
N LEU A 34 -7.08 3.94 -0.15
CA LEU A 34 -8.26 4.26 0.67
C LEU A 34 -9.47 4.61 -0.20
N GLY A 35 -9.28 5.33 -1.32
CA GLY A 35 -10.34 5.56 -2.30
C GLY A 35 -10.85 4.25 -2.91
N PHE A 36 -9.94 3.34 -3.28
CA PHE A 36 -10.30 2.00 -3.75
C PHE A 36 -11.03 1.20 -2.67
N ALA A 37 -10.54 1.23 -1.42
CA ALA A 37 -11.16 0.55 -0.29
C ALA A 37 -12.58 1.06 -0.04
N ALA A 38 -12.81 2.37 -0.11
CA ALA A 38 -14.14 2.95 0.05
C ALA A 38 -15.11 2.42 -1.02
N PHE A 39 -14.69 2.40 -2.28
CA PHE A 39 -15.49 1.85 -3.38
C PHE A 39 -15.83 0.37 -3.18
N GLU A 40 -14.83 -0.45 -2.84
CA GLU A 40 -14.99 -1.88 -2.61
C GLU A 40 -15.92 -2.16 -1.42
N ASN A 41 -15.77 -1.41 -0.33
CA ASN A 41 -16.62 -1.54 0.86
C ASN A 41 -18.08 -1.16 0.58
N ILE A 42 -18.34 -0.11 -0.19
CA ILE A 42 -19.69 0.26 -0.62
C ILE A 42 -20.32 -0.87 -1.44
N LEU A 43 -19.61 -1.40 -2.44
CA LEU A 43 -20.08 -2.54 -3.24
C LEU A 43 -20.33 -3.79 -2.38
N TYR A 44 -19.48 -4.03 -1.39
CA TYR A 44 -19.64 -5.14 -0.46
C TYR A 44 -20.91 -4.99 0.38
N GLY A 45 -21.18 -3.79 0.89
CA GLY A 45 -22.42 -3.48 1.61
C GLY A 45 -23.66 -3.68 0.76
N PHE A 46 -23.62 -3.31 -0.52
CA PHE A 46 -24.72 -3.58 -1.45
C PHE A 46 -24.94 -5.08 -1.72
N ARG A 47 -23.86 -5.89 -1.73
CA ARG A 47 -23.94 -7.33 -2.03
C ARG A 47 -24.31 -8.18 -0.82
N TYR A 48 -23.78 -7.85 0.36
CA TYR A 48 -23.83 -8.70 1.55
C TYR A 48 -24.54 -8.03 2.74
N GLY A 49 -25.03 -6.80 2.56
CA GLY A 49 -25.77 -6.04 3.56
C GLY A 49 -24.89 -5.11 4.40
N VAL A 50 -25.49 -4.01 4.87
CA VAL A 50 -24.81 -2.96 5.65
C VAL A 50 -24.22 -3.46 6.97
N GLY A 51 -24.74 -4.56 7.52
CA GLY A 51 -24.23 -5.19 8.75
C GLY A 51 -22.77 -5.65 8.64
N THR A 52 -22.29 -5.93 7.42
CA THR A 52 -20.89 -6.31 7.17
C THR A 52 -19.94 -5.12 7.12
N LEU A 53 -20.44 -3.89 6.99
CA LEU A 53 -19.58 -2.70 6.85
C LEU A 53 -18.80 -2.39 8.12
N ALA A 54 -19.38 -2.66 9.29
CA ALA A 54 -18.70 -2.44 10.57
C ALA A 54 -17.44 -3.31 10.68
N THR A 55 -17.53 -4.61 10.39
CA THR A 55 -16.38 -5.51 10.44
C THR A 55 -15.33 -5.12 9.41
N ARG A 56 -15.75 -4.74 8.20
CA ARG A 56 -14.81 -4.29 7.17
C ARG A 56 -14.14 -2.96 7.47
N ALA A 57 -14.82 -2.04 8.17
CA ALA A 57 -14.23 -0.77 8.59
C ALA A 57 -13.03 -0.96 9.52
N PHE A 58 -13.07 -1.97 10.41
CA PHE A 58 -11.98 -2.26 11.34
C PHE A 58 -10.91 -3.20 10.76
N LEU A 59 -11.24 -3.98 9.74
CA LEU A 59 -10.36 -5.03 9.23
C LEU A 59 -9.82 -4.71 7.84
N SER A 60 -10.71 -4.49 6.87
CA SER A 60 -10.34 -4.26 5.46
C SER A 60 -9.69 -2.89 5.27
N ILE A 61 -10.31 -1.79 5.74
CA ILE A 61 -9.77 -0.43 5.50
C ILE A 61 -8.32 -0.30 6.00
N PRO A 62 -7.98 -0.77 7.21
CA PRO A 62 -6.59 -0.75 7.66
C PRO A 62 -5.64 -1.63 6.87
N GLY A 63 -6.08 -2.81 6.42
CA GLY A 63 -5.31 -3.66 5.51
C GLY A 63 -4.97 -2.93 4.22
N HIS A 64 -5.94 -2.25 3.62
CA HIS A 64 -5.74 -1.47 2.39
C HIS A 64 -4.75 -0.32 2.59
N MET A 65 -4.84 0.41 3.71
CA MET A 65 -3.84 1.41 4.08
C MET A 65 -2.47 0.78 4.24
N ALA A 66 -2.41 -0.36 4.93
CA ALA A 66 -1.18 -1.01 5.28
C ALA A 66 -0.36 -1.48 4.07
N PHE A 67 -1.00 -2.22 3.17
CA PHE A 67 -0.36 -2.70 1.94
C PHE A 67 0.06 -1.52 1.05
N ALA A 68 -0.70 -0.42 1.11
CA ALA A 68 -0.36 0.80 0.38
C ALA A 68 0.89 1.50 0.89
N VAL A 69 1.09 1.54 2.20
CA VAL A 69 2.34 2.08 2.77
C VAL A 69 3.54 1.31 2.24
N ILE A 70 3.46 -0.03 2.19
CA ILE A 70 4.56 -0.87 1.70
C ILE A 70 4.92 -0.49 0.27
N PHE A 71 3.99 -0.57 -0.69
CA PHE A 71 4.36 -0.24 -2.07
C PHE A 71 4.67 1.25 -2.25
N GLY A 72 4.04 2.15 -1.48
CA GLY A 72 4.29 3.59 -1.51
C GLY A 72 5.72 3.98 -1.13
N ILE A 73 6.32 3.29 -0.16
CA ILE A 73 7.74 3.47 0.21
C ILE A 73 8.64 3.15 -0.99
N PHE A 74 8.46 1.96 -1.56
CA PHE A 74 9.24 1.55 -2.72
C PHE A 74 9.02 2.48 -3.91
N TYR A 75 7.80 2.99 -4.09
CA TYR A 75 7.45 3.95 -5.13
C TYR A 75 8.16 5.30 -4.96
N GLY A 76 8.20 5.85 -3.74
CA GLY A 76 8.96 7.06 -3.40
C GLY A 76 10.46 6.91 -3.64
N HIS A 77 11.02 5.78 -3.22
CA HIS A 77 12.41 5.42 -3.50
C HIS A 77 12.69 5.27 -5.00
N ALA A 78 11.76 4.64 -5.74
CA ALA A 78 11.89 4.46 -7.17
C ALA A 78 11.84 5.78 -7.92
N LYS A 79 10.96 6.71 -7.51
CA LYS A 79 10.88 8.06 -8.06
C LYS A 79 12.20 8.81 -7.91
N LYS A 80 12.78 8.83 -6.70
CA LYS A 80 14.12 9.40 -6.46
C LYS A 80 15.20 8.79 -7.36
N ASN A 81 15.24 7.46 -7.44
CA ASN A 81 16.26 6.80 -8.27
C ASN A 81 16.03 7.03 -9.77
N ALA A 82 14.78 7.21 -10.21
CA ALA A 82 14.46 7.56 -11.58
C ALA A 82 14.95 8.98 -11.91
N ASP A 83 14.74 9.95 -11.03
CA ASP A 83 15.17 11.33 -11.25
C ASP A 83 16.71 11.45 -11.21
N LEU A 84 17.37 10.75 -10.28
CA LEU A 84 18.84 10.60 -10.26
C LEU A 84 19.40 9.88 -11.49
N SER A 85 18.59 9.14 -12.24
CA SER A 85 19.07 8.38 -13.41
C SER A 85 19.51 9.26 -14.56
N TYR A 86 19.11 10.55 -14.56
CA TYR A 86 19.62 11.55 -15.49
C TYR A 86 21.15 11.69 -15.39
N TYR A 87 21.70 11.70 -14.17
CA TYR A 87 23.14 11.80 -13.92
C TYR A 87 23.81 10.43 -13.71
N ARG A 88 23.05 9.41 -13.28
CA ARG A 88 23.55 8.08 -12.95
C ARG A 88 22.69 6.98 -13.59
N PRO A 89 22.92 6.61 -14.86
CA PRO A 89 22.05 5.71 -15.62
C PRO A 89 21.75 4.36 -14.93
N SER A 90 22.68 3.82 -14.13
CA SER A 90 22.49 2.59 -13.35
C SER A 90 21.32 2.67 -12.36
N LYS A 91 20.94 3.87 -11.91
CA LYS A 91 19.79 4.11 -11.03
C LYS A 91 18.46 3.83 -11.68
N ARG A 92 18.38 3.83 -13.02
CA ARG A 92 17.14 3.49 -13.74
C ARG A 92 16.71 2.04 -13.51
N ILE A 93 17.67 1.12 -13.47
CA ILE A 93 17.39 -0.30 -13.18
C ILE A 93 16.93 -0.44 -11.74
N LEU A 94 17.61 0.24 -10.81
CA LEU A 94 17.23 0.23 -9.40
C LEU A 94 15.81 0.74 -9.16
N ALA A 95 15.42 1.84 -9.83
CA ALA A 95 14.05 2.37 -9.75
C ALA A 95 13.00 1.34 -10.20
N ARG A 96 13.26 0.63 -11.32
CA ARG A 96 12.36 -0.42 -11.82
C ARG A 96 12.27 -1.60 -10.85
N VAL A 97 13.40 -2.06 -10.34
CA VAL A 97 13.46 -3.16 -9.36
C VAL A 97 12.70 -2.80 -8.10
N GLN A 98 12.84 -1.58 -7.59
CA GLN A 98 12.10 -1.12 -6.42
C GLN A 98 10.59 -1.12 -6.64
N ASN A 99 10.10 -0.59 -7.77
CA ASN A 99 8.68 -0.64 -8.09
C ASN A 99 8.15 -2.08 -8.16
N ILE A 100 8.90 -2.99 -8.78
CA ILE A 100 8.51 -4.40 -8.89
C ILE A 100 8.47 -5.06 -7.50
N ILE A 101 9.48 -4.84 -6.66
CA ILE A 101 9.54 -5.40 -5.31
C ILE A 101 8.39 -4.86 -4.46
N GLY A 102 8.16 -3.54 -4.48
CA GLY A 102 7.07 -2.92 -3.72
C GLY A 102 5.70 -3.47 -4.11
N TYR A 103 5.45 -3.58 -5.42
CA TYR A 103 4.23 -4.19 -5.95
C TYR A 103 4.10 -5.67 -5.53
N ALA A 104 5.15 -6.47 -5.71
CA ALA A 104 5.14 -7.89 -5.37
C ALA A 104 4.90 -8.13 -3.87
N LEU A 105 5.51 -7.32 -3.01
CA LEU A 105 5.29 -7.39 -1.56
C LEU A 105 3.85 -7.04 -1.20
N ALA A 106 3.27 -5.97 -1.78
CA ALA A 106 1.88 -5.62 -1.53
C ALA A 106 0.91 -6.73 -1.96
N VAL A 107 1.13 -7.33 -3.14
CA VAL A 107 0.34 -8.49 -3.61
C VAL A 107 0.48 -9.68 -2.68
N LEU A 108 1.70 -10.00 -2.23
CA LEU A 108 1.96 -11.12 -1.33
C LEU A 108 1.26 -10.94 0.01
N PHE A 109 1.40 -9.77 0.64
CA PHE A 109 0.79 -9.50 1.94
C PHE A 109 -0.73 -9.45 1.86
N HIS A 110 -1.28 -8.83 0.81
CA HIS A 110 -2.73 -8.82 0.60
C HIS A 110 -3.27 -10.23 0.32
N GLY A 111 -2.65 -10.99 -0.58
CA GLY A 111 -3.08 -12.36 -0.85
C GLY A 111 -3.02 -13.26 0.39
N THR A 112 -2.01 -13.08 1.25
CA THR A 112 -1.91 -13.80 2.53
C THR A 112 -3.04 -13.41 3.48
N TYR A 113 -3.36 -12.12 3.56
CA TYR A 113 -4.46 -11.61 4.37
C TYR A 113 -5.81 -12.20 3.95
N ASP A 114 -6.10 -12.21 2.65
CA ASP A 114 -7.33 -12.79 2.11
C ASP A 114 -7.40 -14.30 2.34
N ALA A 115 -6.29 -15.01 2.15
CA ALA A 115 -6.22 -16.45 2.39
C ALA A 115 -6.52 -16.79 3.87
N CYS A 116 -6.00 -16.02 4.82
CA CYS A 116 -6.31 -16.19 6.25
C CYS A 116 -7.79 -15.94 6.55
N LEU A 117 -8.39 -14.91 5.93
CA LEU A 117 -9.80 -14.59 6.10
C LEU A 117 -10.71 -15.67 5.51
N MET A 118 -10.37 -16.18 4.32
CA MET A 118 -11.14 -17.24 3.63
C MET A 118 -11.11 -18.59 4.33
N ALA A 119 -10.03 -18.92 5.06
CA ALA A 119 -9.92 -20.20 5.75
C ALA A 119 -10.99 -20.40 6.84
N GLY A 120 -11.52 -19.33 7.44
CA GLY A 120 -12.70 -19.38 8.31
C GLY A 120 -12.60 -20.24 9.57
N THR A 121 -11.39 -20.61 10.02
CA THR A 121 -11.17 -21.40 11.24
C THR A 121 -10.90 -20.49 12.44
N GLY A 122 -11.10 -20.98 13.67
CA GLY A 122 -10.74 -20.24 14.89
C GLY A 122 -9.24 -19.87 14.93
N ILE A 123 -8.37 -20.77 14.46
CA ILE A 123 -6.92 -20.53 14.37
C ILE A 123 -6.62 -19.47 13.30
N SER A 124 -7.24 -19.54 12.11
CA SER A 124 -7.01 -18.54 11.07
C SER A 124 -7.52 -17.15 11.46
N THR A 125 -8.62 -17.09 12.22
CA THR A 125 -9.14 -15.84 12.80
C THR A 125 -8.14 -15.25 13.81
N LEU A 126 -7.57 -16.07 14.70
CA LEU A 126 -6.54 -15.62 15.64
C LEU A 126 -5.28 -15.12 14.91
N ILE A 127 -4.76 -15.89 13.95
CA ILE A 127 -3.61 -15.49 13.12
C ILE A 127 -3.89 -14.18 12.40
N PHE A 128 -5.09 -14.01 11.88
CA PHE A 128 -5.53 -12.80 11.19
C PHE A 128 -5.58 -11.58 12.11
N VAL A 129 -6.15 -11.69 13.31
CA VAL A 129 -6.16 -10.55 14.26
C VAL A 129 -4.73 -10.20 14.69
N LEU A 130 -3.90 -11.20 14.97
CA LEU A 130 -2.49 -10.98 15.32
C LEU A 130 -1.70 -10.32 14.19
N SER A 131 -1.94 -10.74 12.94
CA SER A 131 -1.28 -10.15 11.77
C SER A 131 -1.71 -8.71 11.54
N VAL A 132 -3.00 -8.37 11.73
CA VAL A 132 -3.49 -6.99 11.68
C VAL A 132 -2.79 -6.13 12.73
N VAL A 133 -2.77 -6.55 13.99
CA VAL A 133 -2.12 -5.79 15.07
C VAL A 133 -0.63 -5.62 14.78
N LEU A 134 0.06 -6.68 14.35
CA LEU A 134 1.48 -6.62 13.99
C LEU A 134 1.72 -5.64 12.84
N ILE A 135 0.93 -5.71 11.78
CA ILE A 135 1.01 -4.80 10.63
C ILE A 135 0.85 -3.35 11.07
N TYR A 136 -0.11 -3.05 11.95
CA TYR A 136 -0.31 -1.72 12.51
C TYR A 136 0.93 -1.19 13.23
N VAL A 137 1.49 -2.00 14.12
CA VAL A 137 2.69 -1.63 14.89
C VAL A 137 3.87 -1.39 13.95
N VAL A 138 4.12 -2.32 13.03
CA VAL A 138 5.21 -2.22 12.06
C VAL A 138 5.05 -0.96 11.21
N ILE A 139 3.86 -0.71 10.67
CA ILE A 139 3.59 0.41 9.78
C ILE A 139 3.71 1.74 10.49
N PHE A 140 3.26 1.85 11.75
CA PHE A 140 3.47 3.05 12.54
C PHE A 140 4.96 3.41 12.63
N PHE A 141 5.83 2.43 12.96
CA PHE A 141 7.26 2.66 13.05
C PHE A 141 7.90 2.93 11.68
N VAL A 142 7.45 2.25 10.64
CA VAL A 142 7.94 2.44 9.27
C VAL A 142 7.58 3.84 8.75
N ILE A 143 6.32 4.28 8.88
CA ILE A 143 5.90 5.64 8.50
C ILE A 143 6.71 6.67 9.27
N ARG A 144 6.86 6.49 10.59
CA ARG A 144 7.66 7.40 11.42
C ARG A 144 9.10 7.49 10.93
N ARG A 145 9.72 6.35 10.59
CA ARG A 145 11.09 6.32 10.06
C ARG A 145 11.19 7.02 8.70
N GLU A 146 10.27 6.73 7.78
CA GLU A 146 10.28 7.33 6.44
C GLU A 146 10.03 8.83 6.50
N SER A 147 9.16 9.29 7.40
CA SER A 147 8.94 10.72 7.66
C SER A 147 10.20 11.41 8.18
N LEU A 148 10.94 10.77 9.09
CA LEU A 148 12.20 11.33 9.65
C LEU A 148 13.38 11.30 8.67
N SER A 149 13.31 10.45 7.64
CA SER A 149 14.37 10.31 6.63
C SER A 149 13.94 10.81 5.24
N ASP A 150 12.89 11.63 5.22
CA ASP A 150 12.35 12.18 4.00
C ASP A 150 13.36 13.09 3.30
N GLN A 151 13.40 12.99 1.98
CA GLN A 151 14.35 13.71 1.15
C GLN A 151 13.69 14.08 -0.18
N PRO A 152 14.15 15.17 -0.81
CA PRO A 152 13.74 15.50 -2.17
C PRO A 152 14.03 14.34 -3.13
N VAL A 153 13.12 14.15 -4.10
CA VAL A 153 13.32 13.22 -5.22
C VAL A 153 14.14 13.85 -6.35
#